data_AF-A0A8S0V6H5-F1
#
_entry.id   AF-A0A8S0V6H5-F1
#
_cell.length_a   1.000
_cell.length_b   1.000
_cell.length_c   1.000
_cell.angle_alpha   90.00
_cell.angle_beta   90.00
_cell.angle_gamma   90.00
#
_symmetry.space_group_name_H-M   'P 1'
#
loop_
_entity.id
_entity.type
_entity.pdbx_description
1 polymer ?
#
loop_
_entity_poly.entity_id
_entity_poly.type
_entity_poly.pdbx_seq_one_letter_code
_entity_poly.pdbx_strand_id
1 'polypeptide(L)'
;MASLPYSDVDSHLKALAGQAEGFGRFSVGGLHGPVYHVTNLADDGPGSLRDGCRRKEPLWIVFEVSGMIHLSSYLSLSSYKTVDGRGHRIKITGKGLRLKECEHIIICNLEFEGGRGHDVDGIQIKPNSRHIWIDRCSLCDYDDGLIDITRQSTDITISRCYFTRHDKTMLIGADPSHIGDRCIRVTIHHCFFDGTRQRQPRVRFGKVHLYNNYTRGWGIYAVCASVESQVYSQCNIYEAGEKKKTFEYYTEKVI
;
A
#
# COMPACT_ATOMS: atom_id res chain seq x y z
N MET A 1 -9.94 30.54 -3.33
CA MET A 1 -8.78 29.67 -3.64
C MET A 1 -9.20 28.26 -3.32
N ALA A 2 -9.02 27.30 -4.22
CA ALA A 2 -9.20 25.90 -3.86
C ALA A 2 -8.14 25.56 -2.81
N SER A 3 -8.54 25.07 -1.63
CA SER A 3 -7.58 24.53 -0.67
C SER A 3 -6.84 23.36 -1.31
N LEU A 4 -5.53 23.27 -1.10
CA LEU A 4 -4.80 22.09 -1.53
C LEU A 4 -5.38 20.87 -0.79
N PRO A 5 -5.64 19.74 -1.49
CA PRO A 5 -6.07 18.54 -0.80
C PRO A 5 -5.03 18.18 0.26
N TYR A 6 -5.49 17.75 1.43
CA TYR A 6 -4.65 17.39 2.59
C TYR A 6 -3.86 18.54 3.23
N SER A 7 -4.21 19.81 2.99
CA SER A 7 -3.51 20.97 3.59
C SER A 7 -3.39 20.91 5.12
N ASP A 8 -4.34 20.24 5.78
CA ASP A 8 -4.40 20.18 7.24
C ASP A 8 -3.97 18.83 7.84
N VAL A 9 -3.52 17.84 7.05
CA VAL A 9 -3.21 16.48 7.59
C VAL A 9 -2.13 16.48 8.65
N ASP A 10 -1.23 17.46 8.60
CA ASP A 10 -0.12 17.64 9.53
C ASP A 10 -0.38 18.73 10.58
N SER A 11 -1.60 19.30 10.61
CA SER A 11 -1.96 20.36 11.57
C SER A 11 -2.00 19.87 13.02
N HIS A 12 -2.35 18.60 13.23
CA HIS A 12 -2.24 17.92 14.53
C HIS A 12 -2.03 16.41 14.34
N LEU A 13 -1.56 15.73 15.39
CA LEU A 13 -1.14 14.31 15.32
C LEU A 13 -2.16 13.42 14.60
N LYS A 14 -3.44 13.48 14.98
CA LYS A 14 -4.49 12.65 14.40
C LYS A 14 -5.24 13.26 13.21
N ALA A 15 -4.82 14.41 12.69
CA ALA A 15 -5.53 15.14 11.62
C ALA A 15 -5.60 14.36 10.32
N LEU A 16 -4.68 13.41 10.14
CA LEU A 16 -4.68 12.48 9.03
C LEU A 16 -5.97 11.63 8.97
N ALA A 17 -6.56 11.26 10.11
CA ALA A 17 -7.73 10.39 10.12
C ALA A 17 -8.93 11.05 9.41
N GLY A 18 -9.66 10.26 8.62
CA GLY A 18 -10.82 10.76 7.87
C GLY A 18 -10.48 11.60 6.63
N GLN A 19 -9.20 11.80 6.32
CA GLN A 19 -8.76 12.56 5.14
C GLN A 19 -8.60 11.68 3.90
N ALA A 20 -8.56 10.36 4.05
CA ALA A 20 -8.43 9.44 2.92
C ALA A 20 -9.47 9.74 1.83
N GLU A 21 -9.03 9.79 0.57
CA GLU A 21 -9.92 9.90 -0.58
C GLU A 21 -10.20 8.51 -1.18
N GLY A 22 -11.12 8.44 -2.15
CA GLY A 22 -11.34 7.21 -2.93
C GLY A 22 -12.11 6.12 -2.18
N PHE A 23 -11.79 4.86 -2.50
CA PHE A 23 -12.46 3.70 -1.92
C PHE A 23 -12.04 3.43 -0.46
N GLY A 24 -10.81 3.78 -0.07
CA GLY A 24 -10.31 3.70 1.30
C GLY A 24 -10.72 4.86 2.21
N ARG A 25 -11.61 5.77 1.78
CA ARG A 25 -11.97 7.00 2.53
C ARG A 25 -12.50 6.80 3.96
N PHE A 26 -13.03 5.62 4.25
CA PHE A 26 -13.56 5.27 5.59
C PHE A 26 -12.52 4.65 6.51
N SER A 27 -11.24 4.66 6.14
CA SER A 27 -10.15 4.19 7.01
C SER A 27 -9.99 5.15 8.18
N VAL A 28 -10.36 4.71 9.39
CA VAL A 28 -10.21 5.51 10.62
C VAL A 28 -8.92 5.21 11.39
N GLY A 29 -8.23 4.13 11.03
CA GLY A 29 -6.99 3.72 11.69
C GLY A 29 -7.20 3.54 13.20
N GLY A 30 -6.23 4.02 13.97
CA GLY A 30 -6.26 4.05 15.43
C GLY A 30 -6.85 5.33 16.03
N LEU A 31 -7.69 6.09 15.30
CA LEU A 31 -8.20 7.40 15.72
C LEU A 31 -8.73 7.41 17.17
N HIS A 32 -9.53 6.40 17.53
CA HIS A 32 -10.18 6.28 18.84
C HIS A 32 -9.31 5.59 19.91
N GLY A 33 -8.06 5.24 19.58
CA GLY A 33 -7.12 4.60 20.47
C GLY A 33 -6.16 5.57 21.16
N PRO A 34 -5.45 5.14 22.22
CA PRO A 34 -4.32 5.89 22.74
C PRO A 34 -3.17 5.93 21.72
N VAL A 35 -2.21 6.84 21.97
CA VAL A 35 -0.95 6.88 21.24
C VAL A 35 -0.03 5.80 21.79
N TYR A 36 0.59 5.02 20.90
CA TYR A 36 1.62 4.05 21.24
C TYR A 36 2.95 4.55 20.70
N HIS A 37 3.96 4.58 21.55
CA HIS A 37 5.29 5.08 21.20
C HIS A 37 6.24 3.89 20.96
N VAL A 38 6.72 3.75 19.72
CA VAL A 38 7.80 2.82 19.38
C VAL A 38 9.11 3.42 19.84
N THR A 39 9.74 2.81 20.84
CA THR A 39 10.93 3.32 21.52
C THR A 39 12.21 2.59 21.12
N ASN A 40 12.10 1.49 20.38
CA ASN A 40 13.26 0.73 19.90
C ASN A 40 12.99 0.12 18.51
N LEU A 41 14.08 -0.28 17.84
CA LEU A 41 14.05 -0.83 16.48
C LEU A 41 14.11 -2.36 16.44
N ALA A 42 13.92 -3.03 17.59
CA ALA A 42 13.89 -4.49 17.65
C ALA A 42 12.65 -5.02 16.90
N ASP A 43 12.77 -6.22 16.32
CA ASP A 43 11.68 -6.85 15.59
C ASP A 43 10.46 -7.17 16.49
N ASP A 44 10.71 -7.55 17.75
CA ASP A 44 9.67 -7.85 18.74
C ASP A 44 10.16 -7.43 20.14
N GLY A 45 9.24 -7.46 21.11
CA GLY A 45 9.45 -7.08 22.50
C GLY A 45 8.77 -5.77 22.86
N PRO A 46 8.64 -5.46 24.16
CA PRO A 46 8.03 -4.21 24.62
C PRO A 46 8.66 -2.98 23.96
N GLY A 47 7.80 -2.05 23.51
CA GLY A 47 8.23 -0.81 22.84
C GLY A 47 8.63 -0.97 21.37
N SER A 48 8.60 -2.19 20.81
CA SER A 48 8.79 -2.42 19.36
C SER A 48 7.54 -2.06 18.55
N LEU A 49 7.70 -1.86 17.24
CA LEU A 49 6.58 -1.72 16.32
C LEU A 49 5.64 -2.93 16.37
N ARG A 50 6.20 -4.16 16.42
CA ARG A 50 5.42 -5.40 16.44
C ARG A 50 4.55 -5.53 17.68
N ASP A 51 5.06 -5.10 18.84
CA ASP A 51 4.28 -5.07 20.07
C ASP A 51 3.07 -4.13 19.97
N GLY A 52 3.22 -2.96 19.35
CA GLY A 52 2.10 -2.06 19.06
C GLY A 52 1.10 -2.67 18.06
N CYS A 53 1.58 -3.22 16.95
CA CYS A 53 0.72 -3.70 15.86
C CYS A 53 -0.14 -4.93 16.23
N ARG A 54 0.35 -5.81 17.11
CA ARG A 54 -0.38 -7.02 17.53
C ARG A 54 -1.46 -6.79 18.59
N ARG A 55 -1.44 -5.63 19.26
CA ARG A 55 -2.43 -5.28 20.28
C ARG A 55 -3.83 -5.20 19.70
N LYS A 56 -4.83 -5.65 20.47
CA LYS A 56 -6.22 -5.76 19.97
C LYS A 56 -6.93 -4.42 19.98
N GLU A 57 -6.63 -3.59 20.98
CA GLU A 57 -7.18 -2.25 21.11
C GLU A 57 -6.76 -1.34 19.95
N PRO A 58 -7.59 -0.35 19.57
CA PRO A 58 -7.18 0.66 18.60
C PRO A 58 -5.91 1.38 19.06
N LEU A 59 -4.95 1.63 18.16
CA LEU A 59 -3.72 2.36 18.50
C LEU A 59 -3.26 3.29 17.39
N TRP A 60 -2.89 4.51 17.79
CA TRP A 60 -2.12 5.43 16.95
C TRP A 60 -0.63 5.25 17.25
N ILE A 61 0.06 4.49 16.42
CA ILE A 61 1.45 4.10 16.61
C ILE A 61 2.35 5.16 15.98
N VAL A 62 3.20 5.78 16.81
CA VAL A 62 4.22 6.75 16.42
C VAL A 62 5.60 6.26 16.84
N PHE A 63 6.65 6.95 16.42
CA PHE A 63 8.04 6.55 16.67
C PHE A 63 8.75 7.61 17.50
N GLU A 64 9.58 7.19 18.45
CA GLU A 64 10.52 8.05 19.18
C GLU A 64 11.95 7.94 18.61
N VAL A 65 12.20 6.93 17.79
CA VAL A 65 13.50 6.63 17.19
C VAL A 65 13.37 6.49 15.68
N SER A 66 14.34 7.05 14.94
CA SER A 66 14.48 6.79 13.50
C SER A 66 15.43 5.61 13.27
N GLY A 67 15.22 4.86 12.19
CA GLY A 67 16.15 3.83 11.77
C GLY A 67 15.50 2.67 11.03
N MET A 68 16.27 1.58 10.95
CA MET A 68 15.87 0.37 10.25
C MET A 68 15.29 -0.64 11.24
N ILE A 69 14.10 -1.14 10.96
CA ILE A 69 13.49 -2.29 11.63
C ILE A 69 13.59 -3.49 10.69
N HIS A 70 14.38 -4.48 11.09
CA HIS A 70 14.53 -5.72 10.32
C HIS A 70 13.51 -6.76 10.79
N LEU A 71 12.55 -7.09 9.94
CA LEU A 71 11.49 -8.04 10.25
C LEU A 71 11.93 -9.47 9.92
N SER A 72 12.06 -10.32 10.94
CA SER A 72 12.38 -11.75 10.76
C SER A 72 11.20 -12.54 10.18
N SER A 73 9.99 -12.06 10.43
CA SER A 73 8.72 -12.60 9.95
C SER A 73 7.79 -11.47 9.52
N TYR A 74 6.76 -11.76 8.72
CA TYR A 74 5.75 -10.76 8.38
C TYR A 74 5.20 -10.09 9.64
N LEU A 75 5.13 -8.76 9.62
CA LEU A 75 4.53 -8.00 10.71
C LEU A 75 3.03 -7.89 10.46
N SER A 76 2.25 -8.63 11.24
CA SER A 76 0.79 -8.63 11.16
C SER A 76 0.21 -7.50 11.99
N LEU A 77 -0.80 -6.82 11.44
CA LEU A 77 -1.54 -5.78 12.15
C LEU A 77 -2.92 -6.30 12.52
N SER A 78 -3.31 -6.12 13.78
CA SER A 78 -4.72 -6.21 14.17
C SER A 78 -5.50 -5.00 13.63
N SER A 79 -6.84 -5.07 13.57
CA SER A 79 -7.69 -3.95 13.14
C SER A 79 -7.46 -2.66 13.95
N TYR A 80 -7.89 -1.53 13.39
CA TYR A 80 -7.87 -0.20 14.03
C TYR A 80 -6.46 0.27 14.41
N LYS A 81 -5.55 0.26 13.45
CA LYS A 81 -4.17 0.74 13.64
C LYS A 81 -3.85 1.87 12.69
N THR A 82 -3.24 2.91 13.22
CA THR A 82 -2.45 3.85 12.42
C THR A 82 -0.99 3.57 12.71
N VAL A 83 -0.18 3.30 11.69
CA VAL A 83 1.28 3.35 11.79
C VAL A 83 1.74 4.63 11.11
N ASP A 84 2.14 5.59 11.94
CA ASP A 84 2.44 6.96 11.54
C ASP A 84 3.93 7.26 11.68
N GLY A 85 4.66 7.17 10.57
CA GLY A 85 6.08 7.46 10.51
C GLY A 85 6.40 8.96 10.41
N ARG A 86 5.43 9.87 10.44
CA ARG A 86 5.72 11.31 10.29
C ARG A 86 6.64 11.81 11.41
N GLY A 87 7.54 12.73 11.04
CA GLY A 87 8.58 13.25 11.95
C GLY A 87 9.80 12.34 12.12
N HIS A 88 9.73 11.07 11.69
CA HIS A 88 10.82 10.10 11.80
C HIS A 88 11.11 9.43 10.46
N ARG A 89 12.31 8.86 10.32
CA ARG A 89 12.69 8.07 9.15
C ARG A 89 12.71 6.59 9.52
N ILE A 90 11.65 5.89 9.15
CA ILE A 90 11.45 4.48 9.49
C ILE A 90 11.56 3.64 8.23
N LYS A 91 12.58 2.77 8.19
CA LYS A 91 12.77 1.80 7.11
C LYS A 91 12.46 0.39 7.59
N ILE A 92 11.54 -0.28 6.91
CA ILE A 92 11.18 -1.68 7.12
C ILE A 92 11.96 -2.54 6.11
N THR A 93 12.63 -3.59 6.59
CA THR A 93 13.41 -4.52 5.76
C THR A 93 13.17 -5.99 6.16
N GLY A 94 13.70 -6.94 5.38
CA GLY A 94 13.55 -8.37 5.65
C GLY A 94 12.22 -8.91 5.13
N LYS A 95 11.20 -9.00 5.99
CA LYS A 95 9.81 -9.22 5.56
C LYS A 95 9.06 -7.89 5.42
N GLY A 96 7.83 -7.97 4.95
CA GLY A 96 6.92 -6.84 4.83
C GLY A 96 5.83 -6.83 5.91
N LEU A 97 4.82 -6.02 5.65
CA LEU A 97 3.57 -6.02 6.43
C LEU A 97 2.60 -7.06 5.88
N ARG A 98 1.80 -7.64 6.77
CA ARG A 98 0.68 -8.50 6.41
C ARG A 98 -0.61 -8.02 7.05
N LEU A 99 -1.49 -7.49 6.22
CA LEU A 99 -2.86 -7.12 6.55
C LEU A 99 -3.76 -8.30 6.17
N LYS A 100 -4.11 -9.09 7.18
CA LYS A 100 -4.90 -10.32 7.05
C LYS A 100 -6.11 -10.22 7.96
N GLU A 101 -7.30 -10.37 7.37
CA GLU A 101 -8.59 -10.39 8.07
C GLU A 101 -8.74 -9.19 9.03
N CYS A 102 -8.26 -8.03 8.60
CA CYS A 102 -8.25 -6.81 9.40
C CYS A 102 -8.95 -5.65 8.69
N GLU A 103 -9.37 -4.66 9.47
CA GLU A 103 -10.00 -3.46 8.94
C GLU A 103 -9.56 -2.18 9.64
N HIS A 104 -9.79 -1.04 8.97
CA HIS A 104 -9.45 0.29 9.46
C HIS A 104 -7.96 0.42 9.78
N ILE A 105 -7.12 0.29 8.75
CA ILE A 105 -5.67 0.44 8.85
C ILE A 105 -5.23 1.68 8.10
N ILE A 106 -4.36 2.48 8.72
CA ILE A 106 -3.65 3.58 8.06
C ILE A 106 -2.15 3.32 8.19
N ILE A 107 -1.42 3.34 7.08
CA ILE A 107 0.04 3.23 7.04
C ILE A 107 0.56 4.50 6.37
N CYS A 108 1.39 5.26 7.08
CA CYS A 108 1.81 6.58 6.64
C CYS A 108 3.32 6.79 6.83
N ASN A 109 3.98 7.34 5.81
CA ASN A 109 5.36 7.84 5.90
C ASN A 109 6.39 6.77 6.31
N LEU A 110 6.30 5.57 5.72
CA LEU A 110 7.28 4.50 5.92
C LEU A 110 8.08 4.23 4.64
N GLU A 111 9.33 3.80 4.80
CA GLU A 111 10.18 3.28 3.73
C GLU A 111 10.18 1.73 3.79
N PHE A 112 10.00 1.05 2.67
CA PHE A 112 10.09 -0.41 2.53
C PHE A 112 11.17 -0.77 1.52
N GLU A 113 12.15 -1.56 1.94
CA GLU A 113 13.28 -1.94 1.08
C GLU A 113 13.89 -3.30 1.45
N GLY A 114 14.35 -4.06 0.47
CA GLY A 114 15.28 -5.16 0.71
C GLY A 114 14.63 -6.44 1.24
N GLY A 115 13.41 -6.76 0.80
CA GLY A 115 12.78 -8.03 1.14
C GLY A 115 13.24 -9.17 0.24
N ARG A 116 13.65 -10.30 0.84
CA ARG A 116 14.23 -11.45 0.13
C ARG A 116 13.54 -12.77 0.46
N GLY A 117 13.41 -13.63 -0.55
CA GLY A 117 12.82 -14.96 -0.48
C GLY A 117 11.52 -15.10 -1.27
N HIS A 118 11.05 -16.35 -1.37
CA HIS A 118 9.81 -16.69 -2.06
C HIS A 118 8.59 -15.97 -1.44
N ASP A 119 7.74 -15.38 -2.28
CA ASP A 119 6.53 -14.62 -1.91
C ASP A 119 6.76 -13.54 -0.83
N VAL A 120 7.90 -12.84 -0.90
CA VAL A 120 8.19 -11.72 -0.01
C VAL A 120 7.78 -10.42 -0.68
N ASP A 121 6.65 -9.90 -0.20
CA ASP A 121 6.08 -8.61 -0.61
C ASP A 121 6.36 -7.53 0.43
N GLY A 122 6.38 -6.27 -0.02
CA GLY A 122 6.46 -5.11 0.88
C GLY A 122 5.24 -4.99 1.79
N ILE A 123 4.04 -5.04 1.19
CA ILE A 123 2.76 -5.01 1.90
C ILE A 123 1.81 -6.03 1.27
N GLN A 124 1.42 -7.04 2.05
CA GLN A 124 0.39 -8.01 1.69
C GLN A 124 -0.95 -7.59 2.28
N ILE A 125 -1.99 -7.47 1.44
CA ILE A 125 -3.38 -7.27 1.88
C ILE A 125 -4.20 -8.48 1.42
N LYS A 126 -4.25 -9.50 2.28
CA LYS A 126 -4.92 -10.77 2.01
C LYS A 126 -5.09 -11.66 3.25
N PRO A 127 -6.20 -12.41 3.37
CA PRO A 127 -7.53 -12.21 2.75
C PRO A 127 -8.42 -11.22 3.51
N ASN A 128 -9.60 -10.93 2.96
CA ASN A 128 -10.77 -10.34 3.62
C ASN A 128 -10.48 -9.06 4.43
N SER A 129 -9.57 -8.22 3.96
CA SER A 129 -9.21 -6.98 4.66
C SER A 129 -9.83 -5.77 3.98
N ARG A 130 -10.27 -4.77 4.76
CA ARG A 130 -11.01 -3.62 4.21
C ARG A 130 -10.77 -2.30 4.92
N HIS A 131 -11.08 -1.19 4.27
CA HIS A 131 -10.90 0.16 4.82
C HIS A 131 -9.43 0.38 5.20
N ILE A 132 -8.57 0.37 4.18
CA ILE A 132 -7.12 0.52 4.34
C ILE A 132 -6.65 1.73 3.55
N TRP A 133 -5.75 2.50 4.15
CA TRP A 133 -5.08 3.61 3.51
C TRP A 133 -3.58 3.52 3.66
N ILE A 134 -2.87 3.47 2.53
CA ILE A 134 -1.40 3.52 2.46
C ILE A 134 -1.03 4.86 1.85
N ASP A 135 -0.35 5.71 2.61
CA ASP A 135 -0.11 7.10 2.25
C ASP A 135 1.36 7.48 2.43
N ARG A 136 1.93 8.28 1.52
CA ARG A 136 3.29 8.82 1.63
C ARG A 136 4.38 7.76 1.91
N CYS A 137 4.18 6.52 1.47
CA CYS A 137 5.16 5.46 1.67
C CYS A 137 6.11 5.37 0.47
N SER A 138 7.37 5.02 0.71
CA SER A 138 8.35 4.71 -0.34
C SER A 138 8.60 3.20 -0.36
N LEU A 139 8.47 2.55 -1.53
CA LEU A 139 8.60 1.10 -1.66
C LEU A 139 9.53 0.75 -2.82
N CYS A 140 10.50 -0.14 -2.59
CA CYS A 140 11.41 -0.63 -3.63
C CYS A 140 12.04 -1.98 -3.28
N ASP A 141 12.60 -2.66 -4.28
CA ASP A 141 13.55 -3.77 -4.08
C ASP A 141 13.07 -4.92 -3.17
N TYR A 142 11.91 -5.49 -3.48
CA TYR A 142 11.45 -6.80 -2.96
C TYR A 142 11.55 -7.89 -4.04
N ASP A 143 11.65 -9.16 -3.63
CA ASP A 143 11.76 -10.31 -4.55
C ASP A 143 10.44 -10.67 -5.26
N ASP A 144 9.28 -10.44 -4.62
CA ASP A 144 7.97 -10.64 -5.27
C ASP A 144 7.28 -9.32 -5.66
N GLY A 145 6.25 -8.87 -4.95
CA GLY A 145 5.55 -7.60 -5.20
C GLY A 145 5.86 -6.49 -4.19
N LEU A 146 5.59 -5.23 -4.53
CA LEU A 146 5.63 -4.17 -3.50
C LEU A 146 4.33 -4.12 -2.72
N ILE A 147 3.19 -4.14 -3.42
CA ILE A 147 1.86 -4.17 -2.80
C ILE A 147 0.97 -5.19 -3.51
N ASP A 148 0.50 -6.17 -2.75
CA ASP A 148 -0.35 -7.26 -3.25
C ASP A 148 -1.72 -7.24 -2.56
N ILE A 149 -2.78 -6.98 -3.34
CA ILE A 149 -4.18 -6.89 -2.89
C ILE A 149 -4.95 -8.04 -3.50
N THR A 150 -5.34 -9.01 -2.67
CA THR A 150 -5.96 -10.24 -3.18
C THR A 150 -7.00 -10.80 -2.21
N ARG A 151 -7.74 -11.82 -2.65
CA ARG A 151 -8.65 -12.63 -1.82
C ARG A 151 -9.68 -11.76 -1.11
N GLN A 152 -10.49 -11.06 -1.92
CA GLN A 152 -11.64 -10.26 -1.50
C GLN A 152 -11.31 -9.04 -0.62
N SER A 153 -10.03 -8.64 -0.56
CA SER A 153 -9.63 -7.43 0.15
C SER A 153 -10.00 -6.18 -0.65
N THR A 154 -10.76 -5.25 -0.05
CA THR A 154 -11.45 -4.18 -0.78
C THR A 154 -11.46 -2.88 0.01
N ASP A 155 -11.90 -1.78 -0.61
CA ASP A 155 -11.96 -0.46 0.01
C ASP A 155 -10.59 0.04 0.48
N ILE A 156 -9.68 0.12 -0.50
CA ILE A 156 -8.29 0.45 -0.29
C ILE A 156 -7.95 1.72 -1.07
N THR A 157 -7.20 2.62 -0.45
CA THR A 157 -6.58 3.77 -1.11
C THR A 157 -5.07 3.72 -0.95
N ILE A 158 -4.35 3.95 -2.05
CA ILE A 158 -2.90 4.11 -2.09
C ILE A 158 -2.63 5.51 -2.64
N SER A 159 -2.00 6.37 -1.84
CA SER A 159 -1.83 7.77 -2.20
C SER A 159 -0.44 8.30 -1.90
N ARG A 160 0.05 9.22 -2.76
CA ARG A 160 1.34 9.91 -2.56
C ARG A 160 2.52 8.98 -2.29
N CYS A 161 2.43 7.73 -2.72
CA CYS A 161 3.49 6.75 -2.53
C CYS A 161 4.50 6.86 -3.66
N TYR A 162 5.76 6.54 -3.35
CA TYR A 162 6.86 6.51 -4.29
C TYR A 162 7.32 5.07 -4.52
N PHE A 163 7.29 4.61 -5.77
CA PHE A 163 7.67 3.26 -6.15
C PHE A 163 8.85 3.30 -7.11
N THR A 164 9.94 2.61 -6.78
CA THR A 164 11.15 2.59 -7.61
C THR A 164 11.88 1.25 -7.55
N ARG A 165 12.85 1.03 -8.46
CA ARG A 165 13.77 -0.13 -8.49
C ARG A 165 13.09 -1.48 -8.18
N HIS A 166 12.09 -1.85 -8.97
CA HIS A 166 11.35 -3.09 -8.73
C HIS A 166 10.68 -3.62 -10.00
N ASP A 167 10.46 -4.95 -10.07
CA ASP A 167 9.84 -5.60 -11.22
C ASP A 167 8.30 -5.58 -11.17
N LYS A 168 7.70 -6.27 -10.20
CA LYS A 168 6.26 -6.54 -10.10
C LYS A 168 5.56 -5.61 -9.10
N THR A 169 5.43 -4.32 -9.44
CA THR A 169 5.03 -3.25 -8.50
C THR A 169 3.77 -3.53 -7.69
N MET A 170 2.61 -3.71 -8.34
CA MET A 170 1.32 -3.82 -7.63
C MET A 170 0.38 -4.82 -8.31
N LEU A 171 0.05 -5.90 -7.60
CA LEU A 171 -0.92 -6.89 -8.06
C LEU A 171 -2.27 -6.69 -7.35
N ILE A 172 -3.34 -6.61 -8.14
CA ILE A 172 -4.72 -6.52 -7.67
C ILE A 172 -5.49 -7.71 -8.25
N GLY A 173 -5.80 -8.70 -7.42
CA GLY A 173 -6.35 -9.99 -7.84
C GLY A 173 -5.28 -10.93 -8.43
N ALA A 174 -4.95 -11.99 -7.70
CA ALA A 174 -3.84 -12.88 -8.04
C ALA A 174 -4.21 -14.08 -8.93
N ASP A 175 -5.45 -14.55 -8.83
CA ASP A 175 -5.90 -15.82 -9.39
C ASP A 175 -7.03 -15.54 -10.41
N PRO A 176 -6.86 -15.89 -11.71
CA PRO A 176 -7.86 -15.65 -12.75
C PRO A 176 -9.15 -16.46 -12.56
N SER A 177 -9.15 -17.45 -11.67
CA SER A 177 -10.32 -18.28 -11.36
C SER A 177 -11.02 -17.84 -10.06
N HIS A 178 -10.45 -16.90 -9.30
CA HIS A 178 -10.99 -16.48 -8.02
C HIS A 178 -12.05 -15.38 -8.16
N ILE A 179 -13.24 -15.76 -8.62
CA ILE A 179 -14.36 -14.85 -8.90
C ILE A 179 -14.82 -13.98 -7.72
N GLY A 180 -14.46 -14.35 -6.48
CA GLY A 180 -14.71 -13.54 -5.28
C GLY A 180 -14.05 -12.15 -5.37
N ASP A 181 -12.94 -12.03 -6.11
CA ASP A 181 -12.19 -10.76 -6.25
C ASP A 181 -12.95 -9.67 -7.04
N ARG A 182 -14.15 -9.96 -7.58
CA ARG A 182 -15.05 -8.94 -8.16
C ARG A 182 -15.47 -7.85 -7.16
N CYS A 183 -15.38 -8.12 -5.86
CA CYS A 183 -15.66 -7.13 -4.83
C CYS A 183 -14.50 -6.15 -4.59
N ILE A 184 -13.30 -6.40 -5.10
CA ILE A 184 -12.11 -5.57 -4.86
C ILE A 184 -12.34 -4.16 -5.45
N ARG A 185 -12.09 -3.14 -4.63
CA ARG A 185 -12.15 -1.72 -4.99
C ARG A 185 -10.90 -1.00 -4.50
N VAL A 186 -10.12 -0.42 -5.40
CA VAL A 186 -8.85 0.24 -5.09
C VAL A 186 -8.77 1.61 -5.75
N THR A 187 -8.35 2.63 -5.00
CA THR A 187 -8.00 3.94 -5.53
C THR A 187 -6.49 4.14 -5.44
N ILE A 188 -5.87 4.60 -6.52
CA ILE A 188 -4.43 4.90 -6.60
C ILE A 188 -4.28 6.33 -7.09
N HIS A 189 -3.73 7.23 -6.29
CA HIS A 189 -3.61 8.62 -6.70
C HIS A 189 -2.40 9.38 -6.19
N HIS A 190 -1.93 10.34 -6.99
CA HIS A 190 -0.75 11.17 -6.68
C HIS A 190 0.51 10.35 -6.37
N CYS A 191 0.56 9.08 -6.80
CA CYS A 191 1.73 8.23 -6.64
C CYS A 191 2.72 8.51 -7.76
N PHE A 192 3.99 8.26 -7.46
CA PHE A 192 5.07 8.35 -8.43
C PHE A 192 5.70 6.96 -8.64
N PHE A 193 5.64 6.48 -9.88
CA PHE A 193 6.23 5.22 -10.32
C PHE A 193 7.45 5.55 -11.19
N ASP A 194 8.65 5.32 -10.66
CA ASP A 194 9.90 5.73 -11.29
C ASP A 194 10.82 4.54 -11.59
N GLY A 195 10.85 4.13 -12.86
CA GLY A 195 11.73 3.06 -13.32
C GLY A 195 11.32 1.66 -12.86
N THR A 196 10.10 1.46 -12.37
CA THR A 196 9.56 0.12 -12.06
C THR A 196 9.15 -0.62 -13.32
N ARG A 197 9.37 -1.93 -13.41
CA ARG A 197 9.30 -2.63 -14.71
C ARG A 197 7.87 -2.88 -15.19
N GLN A 198 6.96 -3.26 -14.30
CA GLN A 198 5.58 -3.61 -14.64
C GLN A 198 4.61 -3.50 -13.44
N ARG A 199 3.32 -3.68 -13.73
CA ARG A 199 2.21 -3.76 -12.76
C ARG A 199 1.97 -2.45 -12.00
N GLN A 200 1.69 -1.36 -12.70
CA GLN A 200 1.34 -0.06 -12.12
C GLN A 200 -0.14 0.36 -12.35
N PRO A 201 -1.17 -0.46 -12.03
CA PRO A 201 -1.18 -1.81 -11.46
C PRO A 201 -1.37 -2.90 -12.53
N ARG A 202 -1.31 -4.17 -12.11
CA ARG A 202 -1.95 -5.28 -12.84
C ARG A 202 -3.19 -5.75 -12.12
N VAL A 203 -4.31 -5.82 -12.84
CA VAL A 203 -5.65 -6.02 -12.26
C VAL A 203 -6.31 -7.28 -12.81
N ARG A 204 -6.97 -8.02 -11.93
CA ARG A 204 -8.00 -9.03 -12.21
C ARG A 204 -9.22 -8.73 -11.35
N PHE A 205 -10.41 -8.86 -11.95
CA PHE A 205 -11.77 -8.69 -11.41
C PHE A 205 -12.12 -7.33 -10.78
N GLY A 206 -11.20 -6.75 -10.01
CA GLY A 206 -11.42 -5.57 -9.22
C GLY A 206 -11.69 -4.31 -10.03
N LYS A 207 -12.24 -3.33 -9.31
CA LYS A 207 -12.48 -1.97 -9.78
C LYS A 207 -11.37 -1.06 -9.29
N VAL A 208 -10.60 -0.47 -10.21
CA VAL A 208 -9.47 0.40 -9.89
C VAL A 208 -9.69 1.78 -10.48
N HIS A 209 -9.61 2.79 -9.62
CA HIS A 209 -9.55 4.19 -10.03
C HIS A 209 -8.12 4.71 -9.87
N LEU A 210 -7.51 5.12 -10.98
CA LEU A 210 -6.17 5.70 -11.06
C LEU A 210 -6.27 7.17 -11.44
N TYR A 211 -5.83 8.09 -10.59
CA TYR A 211 -5.79 9.50 -10.97
C TYR A 211 -4.58 10.30 -10.48
N ASN A 212 -4.16 11.28 -11.28
CA ASN A 212 -3.05 12.19 -10.96
C ASN A 212 -1.74 11.48 -10.57
N ASN A 213 -1.50 10.26 -11.06
CA ASN A 213 -0.23 9.58 -10.85
C ASN A 213 0.76 9.98 -11.93
N TYR A 214 2.05 9.97 -11.58
CA TYR A 214 3.14 10.10 -12.54
C TYR A 214 3.84 8.76 -12.68
N THR A 215 3.98 8.26 -13.90
CA THR A 215 4.68 7.02 -14.21
C THR A 215 5.70 7.29 -15.31
N ARG A 216 6.97 6.95 -15.06
CA ARG A 216 8.03 7.10 -16.06
C ARG A 216 8.96 5.91 -16.10
N GLY A 217 9.57 5.69 -17.26
CA GLY A 217 10.71 4.79 -17.38
C GLY A 217 10.39 3.30 -17.12
N TRP A 218 9.14 2.86 -17.28
CA TRP A 218 8.77 1.47 -16.98
C TRP A 218 9.45 0.45 -17.89
N GLY A 219 9.36 -0.85 -17.61
CA GLY A 219 10.13 -1.88 -18.33
C GLY A 219 9.34 -2.56 -19.45
N ILE A 220 8.12 -3.02 -19.13
CA ILE A 220 7.31 -3.90 -19.99
C ILE A 220 5.99 -3.20 -20.36
N TYR A 221 5.14 -2.98 -19.36
CA TYR A 221 3.91 -2.19 -19.45
C TYR A 221 3.70 -1.37 -18.19
N ALA A 222 2.88 -0.32 -18.24
CA ALA A 222 2.48 0.41 -17.03
C ALA A 222 1.23 -0.24 -16.40
N VAL A 223 0.06 -0.03 -16.99
CA VAL A 223 -1.22 -0.56 -16.48
C VAL A 223 -1.60 -1.83 -17.25
N CYS A 224 -1.93 -2.91 -16.55
CA CYS A 224 -2.48 -4.12 -17.17
C CYS A 224 -3.87 -4.44 -16.62
N ALA A 225 -4.86 -4.49 -17.52
CA ALA A 225 -6.17 -5.06 -17.23
C ALA A 225 -6.19 -6.52 -17.70
N SER A 226 -6.82 -7.39 -16.91
CA SER A 226 -7.02 -8.80 -17.26
C SER A 226 -8.47 -9.18 -16.98
N VAL A 227 -8.73 -10.42 -16.55
CA VAL A 227 -10.04 -11.01 -16.28
C VAL A 227 -11.01 -10.01 -15.65
N GLU A 228 -12.09 -9.66 -16.36
CA GLU A 228 -13.22 -8.82 -15.89
C GLU A 228 -12.86 -7.52 -15.16
N SER A 229 -11.65 -7.01 -15.38
CA SER A 229 -11.13 -5.86 -14.64
C SER A 229 -11.81 -4.57 -15.08
N GLN A 230 -12.04 -3.66 -14.14
CA GLN A 230 -12.57 -2.33 -14.43
C GLN A 230 -11.52 -1.30 -14.03
N VAL A 231 -10.87 -0.68 -15.00
CA VAL A 231 -9.82 0.32 -14.75
C VAL A 231 -10.27 1.67 -15.29
N TYR A 232 -10.35 2.65 -14.40
CA TYR A 232 -10.60 4.05 -14.76
C TYR A 232 -9.33 4.87 -14.53
N SER A 233 -8.71 5.36 -15.62
CA SER A 233 -7.48 6.14 -15.57
C SER A 233 -7.77 7.59 -15.97
N GLN A 234 -7.58 8.54 -15.05
CA GLN A 234 -7.88 9.96 -15.25
C GLN A 234 -6.68 10.83 -14.91
N CYS A 235 -6.32 11.79 -15.78
CA CYS A 235 -5.29 12.79 -15.48
C CYS A 235 -3.93 12.22 -15.01
N ASN A 236 -3.58 11.00 -15.42
CA ASN A 236 -2.27 10.41 -15.14
C ASN A 236 -1.26 10.83 -16.22
N ILE A 237 0.00 11.00 -15.82
CA ILE A 237 1.10 11.30 -16.73
C ILE A 237 1.91 10.02 -16.93
N TYR A 238 2.06 9.61 -18.19
CA TYR A 238 2.85 8.44 -18.58
C TYR A 238 3.98 8.87 -19.51
N GLU A 239 5.21 8.84 -19.00
CA GLU A 239 6.42 9.20 -19.75
C GLU A 239 7.20 7.93 -20.14
N ALA A 240 6.91 7.42 -21.33
CA ALA A 240 7.41 6.11 -21.77
C ALA A 240 8.94 6.06 -22.00
N GLY A 241 9.56 7.18 -22.40
CA GLY A 241 10.86 7.16 -23.06
C GLY A 241 10.70 6.59 -24.47
N GLU A 242 11.07 5.33 -24.69
CA GLU A 242 11.04 4.68 -26.01
C GLU A 242 10.18 3.40 -26.08
N LYS A 243 9.23 3.36 -27.02
CA LYS A 243 8.46 2.17 -27.47
C LYS A 243 7.96 1.22 -26.37
N LYS A 244 7.33 1.75 -25.32
CA LYS A 244 6.73 0.95 -24.24
C LYS A 244 5.21 0.94 -24.31
N LYS A 245 4.57 -0.16 -23.90
CA LYS A 245 3.12 -0.24 -23.79
C LYS A 245 2.66 0.47 -22.52
N THR A 246 1.84 1.51 -22.62
CA THR A 246 1.26 2.14 -21.42
C THR A 246 0.14 1.27 -20.85
N PHE A 247 -0.77 0.83 -21.69
CA PHE A 247 -1.89 -0.03 -21.33
C PHE A 247 -1.75 -1.39 -22.02
N GLU A 248 -1.85 -2.45 -21.24
CA GLU A 248 -1.81 -3.84 -21.72
C GLU A 248 -3.10 -4.56 -21.30
N TYR A 249 -3.56 -5.46 -22.16
CA TYR A 249 -4.71 -6.30 -21.87
C TYR A 249 -4.31 -7.78 -22.00
N TYR A 250 -4.52 -8.56 -20.95
CA TYR A 250 -4.28 -10.00 -20.97
C TYR A 250 -5.59 -10.78 -20.97
N THR A 251 -5.76 -11.63 -21.98
CA THR A 251 -6.78 -12.67 -21.98
C THR A 251 -6.23 -13.86 -21.21
N GLU A 252 -6.68 -14.06 -19.98
CA GLU A 252 -6.35 -15.24 -19.19
C GLU A 252 -7.48 -16.25 -19.31
N LYS A 253 -7.16 -17.47 -19.75
CA LYS A 253 -8.11 -18.58 -19.70
C LYS A 253 -8.14 -19.12 -18.27
N VAL A 254 -9.34 -19.32 -17.74
CA VAL A 254 -9.56 -20.19 -16.58
C VAL A 254 -9.09 -21.58 -17.03
N ILE A 255 -8.03 -22.09 -16.42
CA ILE A 255 -7.60 -23.49 -16.60
C ILE A 255 -8.44 -24.36 -15.67
#